data_AF-A0A645BA00-F1
#
_entry.id   AF-A0A645BA00-F1
#
_cell.length_a   1.000
_cell.length_b   1.000
_cell.length_c   1.000
_cell.angle_alpha   90.00
_cell.angle_beta   90.00
_cell.angle_gamma   90.00
#
_symmetry.space_group_name_H-M   'P 1'
#
loop_
_entity.id
_entity.type
_entity.pdbx_description
1 polymer ?
#
loop_
_entity_poly.entity_id
_entity_poly.type
_entity_poly.pdbx_seq_one_letter_code
_entity_poly.pdbx_strand_id
1 'polypeptide(L)'
;MNDGGVTYADTKILISDEPYEVIEVNHAKFISGSNLCLNLTDPQRTFPFYNPPGARGEDTFLSTLLSDRQVLKVPCYTFHDGFSTYNCLMDGVLPIRLKFIKADNEQVVQRFFKACIGWIRYKPLLLYLTDRDNYEKRLAIIEQQLSLTVPMLADYFAYPGFYQIINDFHKYQRNVKKHDQDFKRTQEIWQRVIRG
;
A
#
# COMPACT_ATOMS: atom_id res chain seq x y z
N MET A 1 -0.81 -21.42 10.85
CA MET A 1 -1.84 -21.22 9.80
C MET A 1 -2.08 -22.58 9.16
N ASN A 2 -3.28 -23.15 9.29
CA ASN A 2 -3.57 -24.51 8.83
C ASN A 2 -3.69 -24.61 7.31
N ASP A 3 -3.99 -23.50 6.64
CA ASP A 3 -4.21 -23.44 5.19
C ASP A 3 -2.99 -22.96 4.38
N GLY A 4 -1.79 -22.99 4.97
CA GLY A 4 -0.56 -22.79 4.20
C GLY A 4 -0.33 -21.40 3.60
N GLY A 5 -1.00 -20.37 4.14
CA GLY A 5 -0.96 -19.01 3.60
C GLY A 5 -2.04 -18.72 2.55
N VAL A 6 -2.99 -19.63 2.35
CA VAL A 6 -4.19 -19.39 1.53
C VAL A 6 -5.33 -18.88 2.40
N THR A 7 -6.01 -17.83 1.95
CA THR A 7 -7.24 -17.32 2.56
C THR A 7 -8.39 -17.48 1.57
N TYR A 8 -9.46 -18.14 1.99
CA TYR A 8 -10.65 -18.35 1.17
C TYR A 8 -11.70 -17.26 1.36
N ALA A 9 -12.55 -17.08 0.35
CA ALA A 9 -13.64 -16.12 0.36
C ALA A 9 -14.72 -16.51 1.39
N ASP A 10 -15.27 -15.51 2.08
CA ASP A 10 -16.50 -15.66 2.86
C ASP A 10 -17.70 -15.54 1.92
N THR A 11 -18.50 -16.60 1.84
CA THR A 11 -19.69 -16.65 0.99
C THR A 11 -20.73 -15.60 1.38
N LYS A 12 -20.80 -15.18 2.65
CA LYS A 12 -21.74 -14.13 3.07
C LYS A 12 -21.42 -12.78 2.43
N ILE A 13 -20.14 -12.48 2.25
CA ILE A 13 -19.69 -11.24 1.59
C ILE A 13 -20.02 -11.30 0.10
N LEU A 14 -19.86 -12.47 -0.53
CA LEU A 14 -20.20 -12.68 -1.95
C LEU A 14 -21.71 -12.59 -2.25
N ILE A 15 -22.58 -12.84 -1.27
CA ILE A 15 -24.04 -12.87 -1.47
C ILE A 15 -24.68 -11.52 -1.16
N SER A 16 -24.03 -10.67 -0.36
CA SER A 16 -24.58 -9.39 0.07
C SER A 16 -24.74 -8.40 -1.09
N ASP A 17 -23.83 -8.40 -2.08
CA ASP A 17 -23.80 -7.53 -3.28
C ASP A 17 -24.03 -6.02 -3.07
N GLU A 18 -24.14 -5.54 -1.84
CA GLU A 18 -24.50 -4.17 -1.52
C GLU A 18 -23.23 -3.30 -1.38
N PRO A 19 -22.99 -2.36 -2.31
CA PRO A 19 -21.91 -1.41 -2.16
C PRO A 19 -22.21 -0.41 -1.05
N TYR A 20 -21.18 -0.01 -0.31
CA TYR A 20 -21.30 1.01 0.72
C TYR A 20 -20.31 2.15 0.50
N GLU A 21 -20.71 3.36 0.89
CA GLU A 21 -19.85 4.53 0.76
C GLU A 21 -18.73 4.52 1.81
N VAL A 22 -17.51 4.85 1.36
CA VAL A 22 -16.34 4.98 2.21
C VAL A 22 -16.28 6.39 2.79
N ILE A 23 -16.36 6.46 4.12
CA ILE A 23 -16.22 7.72 4.87
C ILE A 23 -14.75 8.12 4.93
N GLU A 24 -14.51 9.44 4.88
CA GLU A 24 -13.17 10.00 5.09
C GLU A 24 -12.79 9.96 6.57
N VAL A 25 -11.56 9.50 6.85
CA VAL A 25 -10.95 9.53 8.18
C VAL A 25 -9.53 10.07 8.04
N ASN A 26 -9.18 11.09 8.82
CA ASN A 26 -7.86 11.73 8.81
C ASN A 26 -7.41 12.12 7.39
N HIS A 27 -8.27 12.82 6.64
CA HIS A 27 -7.96 13.29 5.28
C HIS A 27 -7.73 12.18 4.24
N ALA A 28 -8.24 10.97 4.48
CA ALA A 28 -8.14 9.85 3.54
C ALA A 28 -9.42 9.01 3.51
N LYS A 29 -9.81 8.54 2.31
CA LYS A 29 -10.86 7.53 2.14
C LYS A 29 -10.21 6.19 1.85
N PHE A 30 -10.44 5.18 2.69
CA PHE A 30 -9.82 3.87 2.51
C PHE A 30 -10.17 3.25 1.14
N ILE A 31 -9.15 2.98 0.33
CA ILE A 31 -9.28 2.24 -0.91
C ILE A 31 -8.37 1.01 -0.88
N SER A 32 -8.82 -0.09 -1.49
CA SER A 32 -8.00 -1.29 -1.64
C SER A 32 -7.05 -1.11 -2.82
N GLY A 33 -5.77 -1.43 -2.63
CA GLY A 33 -4.84 -1.46 -3.75
C GLY A 33 -5.20 -2.52 -4.79
N SER A 34 -4.81 -2.27 -6.05
CA SER A 34 -4.93 -3.18 -7.21
C SER A 34 -6.33 -3.46 -7.80
N ASN A 35 -7.44 -3.15 -7.12
CA ASN A 35 -8.81 -3.35 -7.66
C ASN A 35 -9.63 -2.06 -7.63
N LEU A 36 -9.17 -1.04 -8.37
CA LEU A 36 -9.82 0.26 -8.43
C LEU A 36 -10.55 0.43 -9.77
N CYS A 37 -11.82 0.82 -9.71
CA CYS A 37 -12.57 1.30 -10.87
C CYS A 37 -12.67 2.82 -10.78
N LEU A 38 -12.08 3.51 -11.76
CA LEU A 38 -12.15 4.96 -11.86
C LEU A 38 -13.14 5.35 -12.96
N ASN A 39 -14.11 6.20 -12.63
CA ASN A 39 -15.00 6.78 -13.63
C ASN A 39 -14.25 7.86 -14.41
N LEU A 40 -14.01 7.61 -15.71
CA LEU A 40 -13.26 8.50 -16.60
C LEU A 40 -14.15 9.37 -17.49
N THR A 41 -15.47 9.40 -17.28
CA THR A 41 -16.40 10.22 -18.08
C THR A 41 -16.07 11.71 -18.01
N ASP A 42 -15.54 12.16 -16.89
CA ASP A 42 -15.07 13.54 -16.69
C ASP A 42 -13.62 13.50 -16.18
N PRO A 43 -12.62 13.86 -17.02
CA PRO A 43 -11.22 13.85 -16.64
C PRO A 43 -10.91 14.70 -15.41
N GLN A 44 -11.68 15.75 -15.11
CA GLN A 44 -11.48 16.60 -13.93
C GLN A 44 -11.72 15.84 -12.61
N ARG A 45 -12.34 14.66 -12.67
CA ARG A 45 -12.54 13.78 -11.51
C ARG A 45 -11.32 12.94 -11.15
N THR A 46 -10.32 12.88 -12.03
CA THR A 46 -9.13 12.05 -11.87
C THR A 46 -8.00 12.79 -11.18
N PHE A 47 -7.13 12.04 -10.49
CA PHE A 47 -5.97 12.55 -9.78
C PHE A 47 -4.72 11.79 -10.20
N PRO A 48 -3.53 12.42 -10.14
CA PRO A 48 -2.31 11.74 -10.51
C PRO A 48 -1.87 10.81 -9.37
N PHE A 49 -1.35 9.64 -9.73
CA PHE A 49 -0.65 8.80 -8.76
C PHE A 49 0.71 9.44 -8.41
N TYR A 50 1.09 9.32 -7.14
CA TYR A 50 2.38 9.81 -6.64
C TYR A 50 2.97 8.80 -5.67
N ASN A 51 4.31 8.73 -5.64
CA ASN A 51 5.06 8.04 -4.62
C ASN A 51 6.36 8.79 -4.33
N PRO A 52 6.80 8.87 -3.05
CA PRO A 52 8.20 9.10 -2.75
C PRO A 52 9.06 8.08 -3.51
N PRO A 53 10.25 8.46 -3.99
CA PRO A 53 11.07 7.59 -4.83
C PRO A 53 11.25 6.19 -4.24
N GLY A 54 10.96 5.13 -5.01
CA GLY A 54 11.12 3.75 -4.55
C GLY A 54 10.22 3.30 -3.39
N ALA A 55 9.20 4.08 -3.03
CA ALA A 55 8.14 3.67 -2.12
C ALA A 55 7.02 2.92 -2.87
N ARG A 56 6.07 2.36 -2.11
CA ARG A 56 4.88 1.64 -2.61
C ARG A 56 3.60 2.08 -1.89
N GLY A 57 3.21 3.33 -2.08
CA GLY A 57 2.07 3.98 -1.43
C GLY A 57 1.15 4.71 -2.39
N GLU A 58 1.17 4.39 -3.68
CA GLU A 58 0.46 5.11 -4.76
C GLU A 58 -1.05 5.19 -4.50
N ASP A 59 -1.67 4.05 -4.18
CA ASP A 59 -3.09 3.97 -3.83
C ASP A 59 -3.37 4.71 -2.52
N THR A 60 -2.45 4.63 -1.57
CA THR A 60 -2.54 5.34 -0.29
C THR A 60 -2.53 6.86 -0.50
N PHE A 61 -1.69 7.40 -1.39
CA PHE A 61 -1.69 8.83 -1.67
C PHE A 61 -2.87 9.26 -2.53
N LEU A 62 -3.33 8.43 -3.46
CA LEU A 62 -4.59 8.68 -4.16
C LEU A 62 -5.73 8.83 -3.15
N SER A 63 -5.76 7.97 -2.11
CA SER A 63 -6.78 7.98 -1.06
C SER A 63 -6.93 9.32 -0.33
N THR A 64 -5.85 10.13 -0.27
CA THR A 64 -5.86 11.44 0.38
C THR A 64 -6.38 12.57 -0.51
N LEU A 65 -6.72 12.27 -1.77
CA LEU A 65 -7.22 13.23 -2.76
C LEU A 65 -8.72 13.06 -3.02
N LEU A 66 -9.38 12.13 -2.32
CA LEU A 66 -10.76 11.71 -2.61
C LEU A 66 -11.82 12.39 -1.74
N SER A 67 -11.47 13.43 -0.98
CA SER A 67 -12.42 14.13 -0.09
C SER A 67 -13.70 14.52 -0.80
N ASP A 68 -13.58 15.17 -1.95
CA ASP A 68 -14.71 15.63 -2.78
C ASP A 68 -15.19 14.60 -3.81
N ARG A 69 -14.91 13.30 -3.56
CA ARG A 69 -15.31 12.20 -4.44
C ARG A 69 -16.17 11.19 -3.71
N GLN A 70 -17.22 10.72 -4.34
CA GLN A 70 -17.93 9.54 -3.84
C GLN A 70 -17.09 8.30 -4.11
N VAL A 71 -16.80 7.54 -3.06
CA VAL A 71 -16.02 6.31 -3.14
C VAL A 71 -16.90 5.18 -2.61
N LEU A 72 -17.21 4.21 -3.48
CA LEU A 72 -18.00 3.05 -3.12
C LEU A 72 -17.10 1.84 -2.97
N LYS A 73 -17.25 1.11 -1.86
CA LYS A 73 -16.63 -0.19 -1.68
C LYS A 73 -17.63 -1.28 -2.04
N VAL A 74 -17.29 -2.03 -3.10
CA VAL A 74 -18.07 -3.17 -3.57
C VAL A 74 -17.52 -4.43 -2.92
N PRO A 75 -18.33 -5.23 -2.21
CA PRO A 75 -17.89 -6.50 -1.63
C PRO A 75 -17.61 -7.52 -2.73
N CYS A 76 -16.35 -7.68 -3.11
CA CYS A 76 -15.92 -8.67 -4.08
C CYS A 76 -14.64 -9.38 -3.62
N TYR A 77 -14.44 -10.59 -4.12
CA TYR A 77 -13.17 -11.32 -3.99
C TYR A 77 -12.47 -11.37 -5.33
N THR A 78 -11.17 -11.08 -5.32
CA THR A 78 -10.28 -11.34 -6.44
C THR A 78 -9.27 -12.40 -6.04
N PHE A 79 -8.85 -13.21 -7.00
CA PHE A 79 -7.68 -14.05 -6.80
C PHE A 79 -6.43 -13.17 -6.79
N HIS A 80 -5.68 -13.19 -5.68
CA HIS A 80 -4.45 -12.40 -5.54
C HIS A 80 -3.25 -13.32 -5.27
N ASP A 81 -2.35 -13.38 -6.24
CA ASP A 81 -1.05 -14.05 -6.09
C ASP A 81 -0.01 -13.11 -5.49
N GLY A 82 -0.04 -12.99 -4.16
CA GLY A 82 0.86 -12.11 -3.42
C GLY A 82 2.34 -12.42 -3.60
N PHE A 83 2.69 -13.61 -4.09
CA PHE A 83 4.08 -14.07 -4.27
C PHE A 83 4.50 -14.23 -5.73
N SER A 84 3.60 -13.97 -6.70
CA SER A 84 3.86 -14.19 -8.13
C SER A 84 4.32 -15.63 -8.42
N THR A 85 3.66 -16.60 -7.80
CA THR A 85 3.90 -18.04 -7.95
C THR A 85 3.27 -18.62 -9.22
N TYR A 86 2.19 -18.02 -9.72
CA TYR A 86 1.38 -18.51 -10.83
C TYR A 86 1.46 -17.54 -12.01
N ASN A 87 2.55 -17.64 -12.78
CA ASN A 87 2.87 -16.69 -13.86
C ASN A 87 1.92 -16.78 -15.06
N CYS A 88 1.19 -17.89 -15.23
CA CYS A 88 0.33 -18.15 -16.39
C CYS A 88 -1.17 -17.96 -16.11
N LEU A 89 -1.53 -17.32 -14.97
CA LEU A 89 -2.94 -17.06 -14.66
C LEU A 89 -3.63 -16.20 -15.73
N MET A 90 -2.90 -15.21 -16.25
CA MET A 90 -3.40 -14.32 -17.31
C MET A 90 -3.55 -15.04 -18.66
N ASP A 91 -2.91 -16.20 -18.83
CA ASP A 91 -3.03 -17.07 -20.01
C ASP A 91 -4.18 -18.09 -19.86
N GLY A 92 -5.01 -17.95 -18.82
CA GLY A 92 -6.14 -18.85 -18.54
C GLY A 92 -5.75 -20.15 -17.82
N VAL A 93 -4.49 -20.31 -17.41
CA VAL A 93 -4.04 -21.50 -16.68
C VAL A 93 -4.37 -21.35 -15.20
N LEU A 94 -5.45 -21.99 -14.76
CA LEU A 94 -5.85 -22.01 -13.35
C LEU A 94 -5.18 -23.17 -12.59
N PRO A 95 -4.54 -22.91 -11.43
CA PRO A 95 -3.93 -23.97 -10.64
C PRO A 95 -5.01 -24.89 -10.05
N ILE A 96 -4.86 -26.20 -10.27
CA ILE A 96 -5.75 -27.22 -9.69
C ILE A 96 -5.48 -27.38 -8.18
N ARG A 97 -4.26 -27.03 -7.73
CA ARG A 97 -3.87 -27.01 -6.31
C ARG A 97 -2.98 -25.80 -6.06
N LEU A 98 -3.25 -25.10 -4.96
CA LEU A 98 -2.43 -23.99 -4.54
C LEU A 98 -1.15 -24.49 -3.85
N LYS A 99 0.01 -23.96 -4.25
CA LYS A 99 1.31 -24.23 -3.64
C LYS A 99 1.37 -23.57 -2.25
N PHE A 100 1.85 -24.33 -1.28
CA PHE A 100 2.18 -23.82 0.05
C PHE A 100 3.32 -22.81 -0.04
N ILE A 101 3.11 -21.62 0.50
CA ILE A 101 4.16 -20.63 0.64
C ILE A 101 4.87 -20.88 1.97
N LYS A 102 6.16 -21.21 1.90
CA LYS A 102 6.99 -21.41 3.09
C LYS A 102 7.95 -20.24 3.28
N ALA A 103 8.14 -19.86 4.54
CA ALA A 103 9.00 -18.76 4.94
C ALA A 103 10.51 -19.07 4.85
N ASP A 104 10.88 -20.32 4.54
CA ASP A 104 12.26 -20.79 4.33
C ASP A 104 12.76 -20.58 2.89
N ASN A 105 11.92 -20.10 1.98
CA ASN A 105 12.29 -19.82 0.61
C ASN A 105 12.89 -18.41 0.48
N GLU A 106 14.15 -18.32 0.06
CA GLU A 106 14.86 -17.05 -0.11
C GLU A 106 14.11 -16.05 -0.99
N GLN A 107 13.46 -16.49 -2.08
CA GLN A 107 12.70 -15.60 -2.97
C GLN A 107 11.49 -14.98 -2.26
N VAL A 108 10.82 -15.77 -1.40
CA VAL A 108 9.70 -15.33 -0.57
C VAL A 108 10.18 -14.29 0.45
N VAL A 109 11.30 -14.57 1.12
CA VAL A 109 11.93 -13.64 2.08
C VAL A 109 12.34 -12.33 1.40
N GLN A 110 13.00 -12.40 0.25
CA GLN A 110 13.42 -11.23 -0.52
C GLN A 110 12.23 -10.37 -0.97
N ARG A 111 11.13 -11.01 -1.40
CA ARG A 111 9.92 -10.30 -1.80
C ARG A 111 9.27 -9.61 -0.60
N PHE A 112 9.16 -10.31 0.53
CA PHE A 112 8.63 -9.74 1.77
C PHE A 112 9.48 -8.55 2.24
N PHE A 113 10.81 -8.69 2.27
CA PHE A 113 11.74 -7.61 2.59
C PHE A 113 11.53 -6.39 1.69
N LYS A 114 11.45 -6.58 0.37
CA LYS A 114 11.20 -5.48 -0.60
C LYS A 114 9.84 -4.80 -0.35
N ALA A 115 8.82 -5.53 0.07
CA ALA A 115 7.53 -4.96 0.46
C ALA A 115 7.67 -4.08 1.71
N CYS A 116 8.34 -4.56 2.77
CA CYS A 116 8.61 -3.77 3.98
C CYS A 116 9.35 -2.47 3.65
N ILE A 117 10.36 -2.54 2.77
CA ILE A 117 11.10 -1.37 2.29
C ILE A 117 10.17 -0.40 1.54
N GLY A 118 9.33 -0.90 0.62
CA GLY A 118 8.36 -0.07 -0.08
C GLY A 118 7.39 0.65 0.87
N TRP A 119 6.93 -0.05 1.91
CA TRP A 119 5.98 0.49 2.88
C TRP A 119 6.58 1.52 3.82
N ILE A 120 7.78 1.25 4.36
CA ILE A 120 8.39 2.16 5.33
C ILE A 120 8.74 3.51 4.70
N ARG A 121 9.08 3.51 3.40
CA ARG A 121 9.44 4.71 2.64
C ARG A 121 8.30 5.71 2.50
N TYR A 122 7.05 5.27 2.29
CA TYR A 122 5.94 6.22 2.16
C TYR A 122 5.40 6.68 3.52
N LYS A 123 5.63 5.91 4.59
CA LYS A 123 4.99 6.12 5.90
C LYS A 123 5.18 7.53 6.48
N PRO A 124 6.37 8.15 6.43
CA PRO A 124 6.54 9.53 6.89
C PRO A 124 5.68 10.52 6.13
N LEU A 125 5.64 10.47 4.80
CA LEU A 125 4.79 11.38 4.03
C LEU A 125 3.30 11.17 4.33
N LEU A 126 2.85 9.92 4.45
CA LEU A 126 1.46 9.64 4.81
C LEU A 126 1.07 10.35 6.11
N LEU A 127 1.84 10.15 7.19
CA LEU A 127 1.54 10.77 8.48
C LEU A 127 1.58 12.30 8.40
N TYR A 128 2.51 12.85 7.63
CA TYR A 128 2.64 14.29 7.44
C TYR A 128 1.42 14.92 6.76
N LEU A 129 0.74 14.17 5.89
CA LEU A 129 -0.47 14.58 5.19
C LEU A 129 -1.74 14.34 6.03
N THR A 130 -1.82 13.23 6.77
CA THR A 130 -3.07 12.79 7.41
C THR A 130 -3.16 13.11 8.89
N ASP A 131 -2.04 13.27 9.60
CA ASP A 131 -2.02 13.50 11.05
C ASP A 131 -0.83 14.38 11.44
N ARG A 132 -0.87 15.62 10.93
CA ARG A 132 0.23 16.56 11.05
C ARG A 132 0.48 16.97 12.50
N ASP A 133 -0.57 17.17 13.28
CA ASP A 133 -0.46 17.63 14.67
C ASP A 133 0.24 16.61 15.56
N ASN A 134 0.09 15.32 15.27
CA ASN A 134 0.75 14.24 16.02
C ASN A 134 1.97 13.65 15.31
N TYR A 135 2.47 14.31 14.25
CA TYR A 135 3.48 13.76 13.36
C TYR A 135 4.73 13.26 14.10
N GLU A 136 5.37 14.13 14.89
CA GLU A 136 6.61 13.79 15.60
C GLU A 136 6.38 12.68 16.64
N LYS A 137 5.26 12.75 17.37
CA LYS A 137 4.88 11.71 18.36
C LYS A 137 4.71 10.35 17.68
N ARG A 138 4.04 10.29 16.53
CA ARG A 138 3.84 9.04 15.80
C ARG A 138 5.13 8.49 15.22
N LEU A 139 6.02 9.34 14.73
CA LEU A 139 7.32 8.89 14.23
C LEU A 139 8.17 8.28 15.35
N ALA A 140 8.21 8.90 16.53
CA ALA A 140 8.92 8.35 17.67
C ALA A 140 8.39 6.95 18.08
N ILE A 141 7.07 6.76 18.05
CA ILE A 141 6.45 5.44 18.31
C ILE A 141 6.88 4.42 17.25
N ILE A 142 6.86 4.80 15.96
CA ILE A 142 7.29 3.92 14.88
C ILE A 142 8.77 3.56 15.04
N GLU A 143 9.64 4.52 15.33
CA GLU A 143 11.07 4.30 15.55
C GLU A 143 11.31 3.31 16.69
N GLN A 144 10.61 3.49 17.82
CA GLN A 144 10.67 2.57 18.95
C GLN A 144 10.20 1.16 18.58
N GLN A 145 9.12 1.03 17.80
CA GLN A 145 8.63 -0.27 17.36
C GLN A 145 9.59 -0.94 16.37
N LEU A 146 10.20 -0.17 15.46
CA LEU A 146 11.18 -0.70 14.52
C LEU A 146 12.45 -1.19 15.22
N SER A 147 12.94 -0.47 16.23
CA SER A 147 14.14 -0.89 16.98
C SER A 147 13.96 -2.23 17.71
N LEU A 148 12.72 -2.60 18.06
CA LEU A 148 12.40 -3.90 18.64
C LEU A 148 12.16 -4.97 17.57
N THR A 149 11.35 -4.66 16.55
CA THR A 149 10.87 -5.65 15.57
C THR A 149 11.91 -6.00 14.49
N VAL A 150 12.72 -5.04 14.04
CA VAL A 150 13.67 -5.25 12.94
C VAL A 150 14.76 -6.27 13.30
N PRO A 151 15.38 -6.24 14.49
CA PRO A 151 16.29 -7.30 14.92
C PRO A 151 15.64 -8.69 14.92
N MET A 152 14.39 -8.79 15.39
CA MET A 152 13.65 -10.06 15.42
C MET A 152 13.40 -10.59 14.00
N LEU A 153 13.04 -9.73 13.06
CA LEU A 153 12.87 -10.11 11.65
C LEU A 153 14.20 -10.54 11.03
N ALA A 154 15.28 -9.80 11.28
CA ALA A 154 16.60 -10.12 10.76
C ALA A 154 17.09 -11.49 11.25
N ASP A 155 16.86 -11.80 12.53
CA ASP A 155 17.22 -13.08 13.14
C ASP A 155 16.33 -14.22 12.61
N TYR A 156 15.01 -14.06 12.66
CA TYR A 156 14.05 -15.08 12.24
C TYR A 156 14.25 -15.52 10.77
N PHE A 157 14.52 -14.57 9.88
CA PHE A 157 14.76 -14.84 8.46
C PHE A 157 16.23 -15.06 8.11
N ALA A 158 17.15 -15.01 9.09
CA ALA A 158 18.59 -15.02 8.88
C ALA A 158 19.06 -14.02 7.80
N TYR A 159 18.43 -12.85 7.75
CA TYR A 159 18.65 -11.85 6.71
C TYR A 159 18.94 -10.45 7.30
N PRO A 160 20.22 -10.08 7.45
CA PRO A 160 20.61 -8.77 7.99
C PRO A 160 20.10 -7.56 7.17
N GLY A 161 19.66 -7.77 5.92
CA GLY A 161 19.11 -6.71 5.09
C GLY A 161 17.90 -5.99 5.72
N PHE A 162 17.16 -6.63 6.63
CA PHE A 162 16.03 -6.00 7.34
C PHE A 162 16.42 -4.72 8.10
N TYR A 163 17.68 -4.56 8.54
CA TYR A 163 18.15 -3.32 9.17
C TYR A 163 18.04 -2.08 8.26
N GLN A 164 17.98 -2.27 6.94
CA GLN A 164 17.75 -1.18 5.99
C GLN A 164 16.40 -0.47 6.20
N ILE A 165 15.41 -1.14 6.81
CA ILE A 165 14.10 -0.54 7.10
C ILE A 165 14.24 0.70 7.99
N ILE A 166 15.08 0.64 9.02
CA ILE A 166 15.34 1.77 9.93
C ILE A 166 16.04 2.91 9.18
N ASN A 167 17.06 2.56 8.37
CA ASN A 167 17.80 3.55 7.58
C ASN A 167 16.87 4.30 6.60
N ASP A 168 16.00 3.56 5.91
CA ASP A 168 15.03 4.14 4.98
C ASP A 168 13.97 4.94 5.74
N PHE A 169 13.48 4.48 6.89
CA PHE A 169 12.56 5.27 7.70
C PHE A 169 13.13 6.67 8.01
N HIS A 170 14.35 6.75 8.56
CA HIS A 170 15.00 8.01 8.88
C HIS A 170 15.29 8.86 7.64
N LYS A 171 15.71 8.24 6.55
CA LYS A 171 15.95 8.95 5.27
C LYS A 171 14.67 9.62 4.78
N TYR A 172 13.53 8.94 4.83
CA TYR A 172 12.28 9.48 4.28
C TYR A 172 11.60 10.46 5.25
N GLN A 173 11.80 10.29 6.56
CA GLN A 173 11.46 11.31 7.56
C GLN A 173 12.19 12.63 7.28
N ARG A 174 13.51 12.60 7.09
CA ARG A 174 14.30 13.82 6.80
C ARG A 174 13.87 14.52 5.51
N ASN A 175 13.41 13.76 4.52
CA ASN A 175 12.99 14.27 3.22
C ASN A 175 11.49 14.57 3.12
N VAL A 176 10.72 14.45 4.20
CA VAL A 176 9.25 14.51 4.15
C VAL A 176 8.71 15.80 3.53
N LYS A 177 9.32 16.95 3.84
CA LYS A 177 8.91 18.26 3.30
C LYS A 177 9.13 18.32 1.79
N LYS A 178 10.22 17.74 1.29
CA LYS A 178 10.49 17.64 -0.14
C LYS A 178 9.45 16.73 -0.81
N HIS A 179 9.17 15.57 -0.23
CA HIS A 179 8.16 14.67 -0.79
C HIS A 179 6.75 15.30 -0.81
N ASP A 180 6.38 16.08 0.21
CA ASP A 180 5.14 16.87 0.20
C ASP A 180 5.09 17.92 -0.91
N GLN A 181 6.21 18.62 -1.15
CA GLN A 181 6.32 19.56 -2.26
C GLN A 181 6.19 18.85 -3.61
N ASP A 182 6.87 17.72 -3.81
CA ASP A 182 6.79 16.92 -5.03
C ASP A 182 5.36 16.37 -5.24
N PHE A 183 4.69 15.95 -4.17
CA PHE A 183 3.29 15.51 -4.19
C PHE A 183 2.34 16.63 -4.66
N LYS A 184 2.44 17.83 -4.07
CA LYS A 184 1.66 19.00 -4.47
C LYS A 184 1.96 19.41 -5.91
N ARG A 185 3.25 19.41 -6.28
CA ARG A 185 3.69 19.75 -7.63
C ARG A 185 3.11 18.80 -8.68
N THR A 186 3.01 17.51 -8.35
CA THR A 186 2.41 16.50 -9.23
C THR A 186 0.94 16.83 -9.49
N GLN A 187 0.19 17.23 -8.46
CA GLN A 187 -1.20 17.65 -8.59
C GLN A 187 -1.35 18.92 -9.45
N GLU A 188 -0.49 19.92 -9.25
CA GLU A 188 -0.49 21.14 -10.07
C GLU A 188 -0.24 20.85 -11.56
N ILE A 189 0.72 19.98 -11.86
CA ILE A 189 1.04 19.58 -13.23
C ILE A 189 -0.16 18.84 -13.85
N TRP A 190 -0.75 17.91 -13.11
CA TRP A 190 -1.92 17.16 -13.57
C TRP A 190 -3.10 18.06 -13.90
N GLN A 191 -3.37 19.07 -13.07
CA GLN A 191 -4.42 20.06 -13.34
C GLN A 191 -4.17 20.84 -14.63
N ARG A 192 -2.91 21.12 -14.99
CA ARG A 192 -2.58 21.75 -16.27
C ARG A 192 -2.80 20.81 -17.44
N VAL A 193 -2.49 19.51 -17.28
CA VAL A 193 -2.69 18.49 -18.31
C VAL A 193 -4.18 18.27 -18.60
N ILE A 194 -5.05 18.28 -17.59
CA ILE A 194 -6.49 18.09 -17.79
C ILE A 194 -7.19 19.35 -18.36
N ARG A 195 -6.67 20.54 -18.04
CA ARG A 195 -7.26 21.81 -18.51
C ARG A 195 -6.74 22.28 -19.86
N GLY A 196 -5.60 21.76 -20.32
CA GLY A 196 -5.02 22.03 -21.63
C GLY A 196 -5.66 21.20 -22.71
#